data_AF-A0AAW5W9X5-F1
#
_entry.id   AF-A0AAW5W9X5-F1
#
_cell.length_a   1.000
_cell.length_b   1.000
_cell.length_c   1.000
_cell.angle_alpha   90.00
_cell.angle_beta   90.00
_cell.angle_gamma   90.00
#
_symmetry.space_group_name_H-M   'P 1'
#
loop_
_entity.id
_entity.type
_entity.pdbx_description
1 polymer ?
#
loop_
_entity_poly.entity_id
_entity_poly.type
_entity_poly.pdbx_seq_one_letter_code
_entity_poly.pdbx_strand_id
1 'polypeptide(L)'
;MAAPLGRLALIPLLLITACHQPVSTTQAGPVPFAVNKQQVVDNTTLEISRSALEYNIHKVQQLLGDKTRMCAILKGDAYGHDLSLVTPVMMQNGVQCIGIASNEEISTVRQSGYTSQLMRVRNATEKEMRQAADFDTEELIGNLDMAKRLSAIAQEKGKTIRIHLALNSGGMSRNGLEVSTAAGLEEARAISALPGLKIVGIMSHFPEEDAAVVKRDLARFNTQSAQVLKITGLKREDVTLHVANTFATLTVPESWLDMVRVGGIFYGDTIASTEYKRVMTFKSAIASINHYPKGNTVGYDRTYTLKRDSVLANIPTGYADGYRRVFSNAGHVLIRGQRVPVLGKTSMNTVIVDVTDLPQVASGDEVVLFGKQGNAQVSAEEVEEISGALFTEMSILWGATNKRVMVD
;
A
#
# COMPACT_ATOMS: atom_id res chain seq x y z
N MET A 1 -63.32 64.19 39.96
CA MET A 1 -64.11 63.64 41.08
C MET A 1 -63.53 62.30 41.49
N ALA A 2 -63.27 62.15 42.79
CA ALA A 2 -63.13 60.93 43.59
C ALA A 2 -62.56 59.62 43.01
N ALA A 3 -61.50 59.13 43.67
CA ALA A 3 -60.93 57.78 43.61
C ALA A 3 -61.91 56.71 44.19
N PRO A 4 -61.64 55.37 44.11
CA PRO A 4 -60.58 54.75 44.92
C PRO A 4 -59.87 53.49 44.36
N LEU A 5 -58.68 53.30 44.96
CA LEU A 5 -57.90 52.11 45.32
C LEU A 5 -58.42 50.68 45.02
N GLY A 6 -57.48 49.85 44.55
CA GLY A 6 -57.47 48.39 44.72
C GLY A 6 -56.07 47.80 44.50
N ARG A 7 -55.35 47.54 45.60
CA ARG A 7 -54.17 46.64 45.75
C ARG A 7 -54.54 45.21 45.27
N LEU A 8 -53.71 44.24 44.88
CA LEU A 8 -52.29 43.87 44.93
C LEU A 8 -52.17 42.70 43.91
N ALA A 9 -51.07 42.44 43.20
CA ALA A 9 -50.10 41.40 43.56
C ALA A 9 -48.97 41.30 42.52
N LEU A 10 -47.77 41.02 43.03
CA LEU A 10 -46.46 40.93 42.38
C LEU A 10 -46.37 39.87 41.27
N ILE A 11 -45.39 40.02 40.36
CA ILE A 11 -44.20 39.15 40.16
C ILE A 11 -43.41 39.67 38.91
N PRO A 12 -42.06 39.59 38.88
CA PRO A 12 -41.20 40.63 38.33
C PRO A 12 -40.95 40.56 36.82
N LEU A 13 -40.73 41.76 36.26
CA LEU A 13 -40.36 42.03 34.87
C LEU A 13 -38.87 41.70 34.63
N LEU A 14 -38.58 40.75 33.75
CA LEU A 14 -37.29 40.63 33.06
C LEU A 14 -37.44 41.29 31.69
N LEU A 15 -37.08 42.57 31.61
CA LEU A 15 -37.03 43.32 30.35
C LEU A 15 -35.65 43.16 29.72
N ILE A 16 -35.69 42.59 28.53
CA ILE A 16 -34.59 42.55 27.56
C ILE A 16 -34.37 43.98 27.05
N THR A 17 -33.15 44.49 27.18
CA THR A 17 -32.67 45.61 26.37
C THR A 17 -31.29 45.28 25.83
N ALA A 18 -31.23 45.11 24.52
CA ALA A 18 -30.03 44.93 23.74
C ALA A 18 -29.18 46.21 23.77
N CYS A 19 -27.90 46.07 24.07
CA CYS A 19 -26.87 47.05 23.73
C CYS A 19 -25.88 46.40 22.75
N HIS A 20 -25.79 46.99 21.57
CA HIS A 20 -24.80 46.71 20.54
C HIS A 20 -23.37 46.76 21.10
N GLN A 21 -22.56 45.76 20.75
CA GLN A 21 -21.11 45.90 20.70
C GLN A 21 -20.64 45.70 19.26
N PRO A 22 -19.70 46.53 18.76
CA PRO A 22 -19.15 46.38 17.43
C PRO A 22 -18.27 45.14 17.37
N VAL A 23 -18.57 44.22 16.46
CA VAL A 23 -17.69 43.10 16.14
C VAL A 23 -16.47 43.67 15.43
N SER A 24 -15.36 43.79 16.16
CA SER A 24 -14.04 44.03 15.59
C SER A 24 -13.67 42.84 14.70
N THR A 25 -13.79 43.01 13.38
CA THR A 25 -13.23 42.10 12.39
C THR A 25 -11.71 42.26 12.35
N THR A 26 -11.01 41.65 13.30
CA THR A 26 -9.60 41.30 13.09
C THR A 26 -9.56 39.92 12.47
N GLN A 27 -9.56 39.88 11.14
CA GLN A 27 -9.03 38.72 10.42
C GLN A 27 -7.55 38.61 10.80
N ALA A 28 -7.23 37.70 11.73
CA ALA A 28 -5.88 37.18 11.82
C ALA A 28 -5.66 36.35 10.54
N GLY A 29 -5.12 36.99 9.50
CA GLY A 29 -4.61 36.27 8.34
C GLY A 29 -3.57 35.24 8.80
N PRO A 30 -3.40 34.12 8.07
CA PRO A 30 -2.38 33.15 8.40
C PRO A 30 -1.03 33.87 8.38
N VAL A 31 -0.36 33.93 9.53
CA VAL A 31 1.02 34.37 9.63
C VAL A 31 1.82 33.38 8.79
N PRO A 32 2.45 33.80 7.68
CA PRO A 32 3.29 32.90 6.92
C PRO A 32 4.55 32.71 7.74
N PHE A 33 4.59 31.65 8.54
CA PHE A 33 5.86 31.10 8.98
C PHE A 33 6.58 30.64 7.72
N ALA A 34 7.43 31.50 7.18
CA ALA A 34 8.44 31.13 6.22
C ALA A 34 9.37 30.14 6.94
N VAL A 35 8.98 28.86 6.93
CA VAL A 35 9.86 27.78 7.33
C VAL A 35 10.93 27.74 6.26
N ASN A 36 12.09 28.31 6.58
CA ASN A 36 13.31 28.02 5.86
C ASN A 36 13.44 26.50 5.87
N LYS A 37 13.23 25.84 4.73
CA LYS A 37 13.30 24.37 4.63
C LYS A 37 14.77 23.97 4.72
N GLN A 38 15.33 24.04 5.93
CA GLN A 38 16.55 23.33 6.26
C GLN A 38 16.29 21.85 5.98
N GLN A 39 17.26 21.20 5.34
CA GLN A 39 17.19 19.77 5.08
C GLN A 39 17.06 19.05 6.42
N VAL A 40 15.91 18.41 6.64
CA VAL A 40 15.68 17.58 7.83
C VAL A 40 16.57 16.35 7.69
N VAL A 41 17.32 16.04 8.75
CA VAL A 41 18.13 14.82 8.82
C VAL A 41 17.26 13.72 9.39
N ASP A 42 17.08 12.66 8.61
CA ASP A 42 16.27 11.50 9.01
C ASP A 42 17.08 10.55 9.92
N ASN A 43 16.43 9.96 10.92
CA ASN A 43 17.03 8.91 11.77
C ASN A 43 17.21 7.59 11.03
N THR A 44 16.35 7.35 10.04
CA THR A 44 16.27 6.15 9.23
C THR A 44 15.82 6.50 7.81
N THR A 45 16.28 5.72 6.83
CA THR A 45 15.92 5.91 5.42
C THR A 45 15.67 4.58 4.72
N LEU A 46 14.74 4.59 3.78
CA LEU A 46 14.53 3.51 2.82
C LEU A 46 15.08 3.96 1.47
N GLU A 47 16.20 3.39 1.06
CA GLU A 47 16.72 3.58 -0.30
C GLU A 47 15.91 2.72 -1.26
N ILE A 48 15.42 3.35 -2.33
CA ILE A 48 14.62 2.72 -3.39
C ILE A 48 15.47 2.77 -4.67
N SER A 49 16.01 1.64 -5.09
CA SER A 49 16.88 1.58 -6.28
C SER A 49 16.08 1.68 -7.57
N ARG A 50 16.22 2.81 -8.26
CA ARG A 50 15.56 3.05 -9.55
C ARG A 50 16.05 2.04 -10.59
N SER A 51 17.36 1.80 -10.67
CA SER A 51 17.94 0.86 -11.63
C SER A 51 17.44 -0.59 -11.44
N ALA A 52 17.22 -1.03 -10.19
CA ALA A 52 16.62 -2.33 -9.90
C ALA A 52 15.14 -2.40 -10.33
N LEU A 53 14.38 -1.33 -10.07
CA LEU A 53 12.99 -1.23 -10.49
C LEU A 53 12.85 -1.25 -12.03
N GLU A 54 13.65 -0.46 -12.74
CA GLU A 54 13.69 -0.46 -14.21
C GLU A 54 14.09 -1.82 -14.78
N TYR A 55 15.09 -2.48 -14.19
CA TYR A 55 15.47 -3.83 -14.58
C TYR A 55 14.28 -4.80 -14.46
N ASN A 56 13.55 -4.76 -13.35
CA ASN A 56 12.40 -5.63 -13.14
C ASN A 56 11.27 -5.32 -14.13
N ILE A 57 10.97 -4.04 -14.39
CA ILE A 57 9.96 -3.63 -15.38
C ILE A 57 10.30 -4.18 -16.77
N HIS A 58 11.53 -3.95 -17.24
CA HIS A 58 11.98 -4.44 -18.54
C HIS A 58 11.95 -5.97 -18.63
N LYS A 59 12.32 -6.66 -17.55
CA LYS A 59 12.29 -8.14 -17.51
C LYS A 59 10.85 -8.67 -17.63
N VAL A 60 9.87 -8.02 -16.99
CA VAL A 60 8.46 -8.39 -17.19
C VAL A 60 7.99 -8.07 -18.61
N GLN A 61 8.33 -6.90 -19.15
CA GLN A 61 7.97 -6.55 -20.53
C GLN A 61 8.55 -7.56 -21.54
N GLN A 62 9.79 -7.99 -21.36
CA GLN A 62 10.42 -9.02 -22.18
C GLN A 62 9.72 -10.39 -22.05
N LEU A 63 9.32 -10.77 -20.84
CA LEU A 63 8.58 -12.01 -20.59
C LEU A 63 7.24 -12.05 -21.35
N LEU A 64 6.49 -10.94 -21.30
CA LEU A 64 5.15 -10.86 -21.88
C LEU A 64 5.20 -10.67 -23.41
N GLY A 65 6.15 -9.87 -23.90
CA GLY A 65 6.17 -9.42 -25.30
C GLY A 65 4.84 -8.81 -25.72
N ASP A 66 4.42 -9.07 -26.95
CA ASP A 66 3.13 -8.57 -27.48
C ASP A 66 1.94 -9.50 -27.18
N LYS A 67 2.13 -10.54 -26.34
CA LYS A 67 1.12 -11.59 -26.13
C LYS A 67 -0.01 -11.16 -25.19
N THR A 68 0.24 -10.21 -24.31
CA THR A 68 -0.71 -9.74 -23.29
C THR A 68 -0.32 -8.36 -22.80
N ARG A 69 -1.28 -7.58 -22.28
CA ARG A 69 -0.98 -6.29 -21.66
C ARG A 69 -0.50 -6.45 -20.22
N MET A 70 0.23 -5.46 -19.72
CA MET A 70 0.64 -5.40 -18.32
C MET A 70 -0.12 -4.30 -17.59
N CYS A 71 -0.73 -4.65 -16.46
CA CYS A 71 -1.16 -3.68 -15.46
C CYS A 71 -0.26 -3.73 -14.22
N ALA A 72 0.40 -2.62 -13.93
CA ALA A 72 1.29 -2.50 -12.79
C ALA A 72 0.50 -2.21 -11.51
N ILE A 73 0.56 -3.12 -10.53
CA ILE A 73 -0.20 -2.99 -9.28
C ILE A 73 0.66 -2.26 -8.25
N LEU A 74 0.27 -1.02 -7.94
CA LEU A 74 1.02 -0.08 -7.08
C LEU A 74 0.28 0.28 -5.77
N LYS A 75 -0.69 -0.55 -5.36
CA LYS A 75 -1.39 -0.41 -4.07
C LYS A 75 -0.41 -0.47 -2.88
N GLY A 76 -0.85 0.03 -1.72
CA GLY A 76 -0.05 0.04 -0.50
C GLY A 76 1.13 0.99 -0.63
N ASP A 77 0.91 2.16 -1.23
CA ASP A 77 1.96 3.15 -1.54
C ASP A 77 3.14 2.53 -2.32
N ALA A 78 2.81 1.88 -3.44
CA ALA A 78 3.75 1.07 -4.22
C ALA A 78 4.46 0.00 -3.37
N TYR A 79 3.68 -0.77 -2.58
CA TYR A 79 4.20 -1.80 -1.68
C TYR A 79 5.25 -1.23 -0.68
N GLY A 80 5.04 0.01 -0.22
CA GLY A 80 5.96 0.73 0.67
C GLY A 80 7.16 1.40 -0.01
N HIS A 81 7.25 1.36 -1.34
CA HIS A 81 8.36 1.92 -2.10
C HIS A 81 8.15 3.38 -2.54
N ASP A 82 7.10 4.04 -2.02
CA ASP A 82 6.66 5.39 -2.37
C ASP A 82 6.08 5.48 -3.79
N LEU A 83 4.77 5.63 -3.86
CA LEU A 83 4.03 5.76 -5.10
C LEU A 83 4.51 6.97 -5.92
N SER A 84 4.88 8.07 -5.26
CA SER A 84 5.37 9.28 -5.94
C SER A 84 6.74 9.08 -6.60
N LEU A 85 7.55 8.15 -6.07
CA LEU A 85 8.83 7.76 -6.67
C LEU A 85 8.64 6.72 -7.79
N VAL A 86 7.76 5.75 -7.58
CA VAL A 86 7.58 4.60 -8.48
C VAL A 86 6.76 4.94 -9.73
N THR A 87 5.68 5.74 -9.61
CA THR A 87 4.81 6.06 -10.77
C THR A 87 5.55 6.73 -11.94
N PRO A 88 6.44 7.72 -11.72
CA PRO A 88 7.23 8.30 -12.81
C PRO A 88 8.10 7.28 -13.55
N VAL A 89 8.67 6.31 -12.84
CA VAL A 89 9.46 5.22 -13.45
C VAL A 89 8.57 4.35 -14.33
N MET A 90 7.38 3.97 -13.85
CA MET A 90 6.41 3.20 -14.63
C MET A 90 5.99 3.94 -15.91
N MET A 91 5.77 5.26 -15.82
CA MET A 91 5.43 6.12 -16.96
C MET A 91 6.54 6.16 -18.01
N GLN A 92 7.79 6.38 -17.57
CA GLN A 92 8.96 6.46 -18.45
C GLN A 92 9.23 5.14 -19.17
N ASN A 93 8.83 4.01 -18.57
CA ASN A 93 8.92 2.69 -19.18
C ASN A 93 7.65 2.29 -19.97
N GLY A 94 6.73 3.23 -20.22
CA GLY A 94 5.59 3.02 -21.11
C GLY A 94 4.48 2.12 -20.57
N VAL A 95 4.39 1.94 -19.24
CA VAL A 95 3.31 1.16 -18.61
C VAL A 95 1.95 1.83 -18.87
N GLN A 96 1.02 1.09 -19.49
CA GLN A 96 -0.28 1.64 -19.94
C GLN A 96 -1.46 1.34 -19.00
N CYS A 97 -1.26 0.54 -17.97
CA CYS A 97 -2.26 0.28 -16.94
C CYS A 97 -1.61 0.31 -15.55
N ILE A 98 -2.23 1.03 -14.61
CA ILE A 98 -1.87 1.03 -13.19
C ILE A 98 -3.08 0.58 -12.36
N GLY A 99 -2.84 -0.30 -11.40
CA GLY A 99 -3.83 -0.75 -10.42
C GLY A 99 -3.50 -0.27 -9.02
N ILE A 100 -4.44 0.42 -8.36
CA ILE A 100 -4.31 1.01 -7.02
C ILE A 100 -5.48 0.63 -6.10
N ALA A 101 -5.46 1.03 -4.83
CA ALA A 101 -6.51 0.72 -3.87
C ALA A 101 -7.23 1.95 -3.33
N SER A 102 -6.52 2.98 -2.85
CA SER A 102 -7.11 4.13 -2.16
C SER A 102 -7.35 5.33 -3.09
N ASN A 103 -8.20 6.27 -2.67
CA ASN A 103 -8.39 7.53 -3.40
C ASN A 103 -7.17 8.45 -3.34
N GLU A 104 -6.38 8.36 -2.27
CA GLU A 104 -5.11 9.07 -2.16
C GLU A 104 -4.13 8.56 -3.24
N GLU A 105 -4.01 7.24 -3.40
CA GLU A 105 -3.17 6.65 -4.45
C GLU A 105 -3.67 7.04 -5.86
N ILE A 106 -4.98 7.05 -6.09
CA ILE A 106 -5.58 7.53 -7.35
C ILE A 106 -5.16 8.98 -7.62
N SER A 107 -5.33 9.84 -6.62
CA SER A 107 -4.98 11.26 -6.73
C SER A 107 -3.49 11.43 -7.00
N THR A 108 -2.62 10.73 -6.28
CA THR A 108 -1.16 10.77 -6.47
C THR A 108 -0.76 10.34 -7.87
N VAL A 109 -1.32 9.22 -8.38
CA VAL A 109 -1.04 8.76 -9.75
C VAL A 109 -1.50 9.79 -10.78
N ARG A 110 -2.70 10.35 -10.66
CA ARG A 110 -3.19 11.37 -11.60
C ARG A 110 -2.38 12.67 -11.53
N GLN A 111 -1.99 13.11 -10.34
CA GLN A 111 -1.15 14.30 -10.14
C GLN A 111 0.26 14.15 -10.72
N SER A 112 0.78 12.92 -10.86
CA SER A 112 2.04 12.66 -11.57
C SER A 112 1.95 12.89 -13.09
N GLY A 113 0.76 13.16 -13.62
CA GLY A 113 0.52 13.31 -15.06
C GLY A 113 0.18 12.00 -15.78
N TYR A 114 -0.05 10.91 -15.04
CA TYR A 114 -0.44 9.64 -15.65
C TYR A 114 -1.87 9.70 -16.23
N THR A 115 -1.98 9.64 -17.55
CA THR A 115 -3.25 9.74 -18.30
C THR A 115 -3.78 8.40 -18.80
N SER A 116 -2.99 7.33 -18.75
CA SER A 116 -3.41 6.01 -19.23
C SER A 116 -4.39 5.31 -18.28
N GLN A 117 -4.67 4.02 -18.52
CA GLN A 117 -5.67 3.24 -17.79
C GLN A 117 -5.31 3.17 -16.29
N LEU A 118 -6.25 3.56 -15.43
CA LEU A 118 -6.11 3.50 -13.98
C LEU A 118 -7.31 2.73 -13.41
N MET A 119 -7.05 1.67 -12.66
CA MET A 119 -8.10 0.82 -12.11
C MET A 119 -7.95 0.61 -10.61
N ARG A 120 -9.08 0.47 -9.91
CA ARG A 120 -9.10 0.01 -8.53
C ARG A 120 -9.06 -1.51 -8.45
N VAL A 121 -8.27 -2.08 -7.54
CA VAL A 121 -8.10 -3.54 -7.41
C VAL A 121 -8.84 -4.15 -6.21
N ARG A 122 -9.76 -3.40 -5.61
CA ARG A 122 -10.67 -3.84 -4.54
C ARG A 122 -12.03 -3.16 -4.70
N ASN A 123 -13.05 -3.73 -4.07
CA ASN A 123 -14.31 -3.04 -3.89
C ASN A 123 -14.08 -1.74 -3.08
N ALA A 124 -14.92 -0.74 -3.33
CA ALA A 124 -14.85 0.56 -2.70
C ALA A 124 -16.20 0.97 -2.12
N THR A 125 -16.15 1.82 -1.09
CA THR A 125 -17.34 2.42 -0.52
C THR A 125 -17.96 3.43 -1.47
N GLU A 126 -19.23 3.75 -1.29
CA GLU A 126 -19.93 4.76 -2.11
C GLU A 126 -19.22 6.12 -2.08
N LYS A 127 -18.69 6.53 -0.91
CA LYS A 127 -17.94 7.78 -0.77
C LYS A 127 -16.65 7.77 -1.58
N GLU A 128 -15.92 6.65 -1.56
CA GLU A 128 -14.70 6.49 -2.33
C GLU A 128 -14.99 6.56 -3.83
N MET A 129 -15.97 5.79 -4.31
CA MET A 129 -16.35 5.77 -5.73
C MET A 129 -16.84 7.14 -6.22
N ARG A 130 -17.63 7.84 -5.39
CA ARG A 130 -18.13 9.18 -5.70
C ARG A 130 -17.01 10.18 -5.93
N GLN A 131 -15.99 10.17 -5.09
CA GLN A 131 -14.82 11.03 -5.29
C GLN A 131 -13.96 10.55 -6.47
N ALA A 132 -13.77 9.23 -6.61
CA ALA A 132 -12.92 8.65 -7.65
C ALA A 132 -13.46 8.85 -9.08
N ALA A 133 -14.77 9.05 -9.23
CA ALA A 133 -15.40 9.39 -10.52
C ALA A 133 -14.88 10.71 -11.14
N ASP A 134 -14.18 11.54 -10.37
CA ASP A 134 -13.54 12.77 -10.87
C ASP A 134 -12.11 12.52 -11.43
N PHE A 135 -11.56 11.31 -11.23
CA PHE A 135 -10.20 10.94 -11.62
C PHE A 135 -10.13 9.93 -12.78
N ASP A 136 -11.25 9.71 -13.49
CA ASP A 136 -11.36 8.72 -14.59
C ASP A 136 -10.79 7.35 -14.19
N THR A 137 -11.22 6.84 -13.03
CA THR A 137 -10.80 5.53 -12.51
C THR A 137 -11.79 4.47 -12.94
N GLU A 138 -11.29 3.31 -13.37
CA GLU A 138 -12.09 2.11 -13.61
C GLU A 138 -12.32 1.38 -12.28
N GLU A 139 -13.58 1.20 -11.89
CA GLU A 139 -13.93 0.62 -10.59
C GLU A 139 -14.09 -0.90 -10.66
N LEU A 140 -13.83 -1.60 -9.55
CA LEU A 140 -14.03 -3.05 -9.42
C LEU A 140 -15.38 -3.33 -8.77
N ILE A 141 -16.22 -4.12 -9.43
CA ILE A 141 -17.58 -4.44 -8.97
C ILE A 141 -17.80 -5.95 -8.95
N GLY A 142 -18.28 -6.49 -7.83
CA GLY A 142 -18.75 -7.88 -7.74
C GLY A 142 -20.03 -8.05 -6.92
N ASN A 143 -20.87 -7.02 -6.89
CA ASN A 143 -22.16 -7.04 -6.20
C ASN A 143 -23.15 -6.08 -6.88
N LEU A 144 -24.41 -6.50 -7.02
CA LEU A 144 -25.45 -5.71 -7.71
C LEU A 144 -25.84 -4.43 -6.96
N ASP A 145 -25.92 -4.43 -5.62
CA ASP A 145 -26.25 -3.22 -4.85
C ASP A 145 -25.16 -2.14 -5.02
N MET A 146 -23.90 -2.54 -4.92
CA MET A 146 -22.77 -1.66 -5.18
C MET A 146 -22.79 -1.11 -6.62
N ALA A 147 -23.11 -1.95 -7.61
CA ALA A 147 -23.27 -1.50 -8.99
C ALA A 147 -24.40 -0.47 -9.14
N LYS A 148 -25.56 -0.69 -8.50
CA LYS A 148 -26.68 0.27 -8.52
C LYS A 148 -26.29 1.62 -7.93
N ARG A 149 -25.56 1.63 -6.81
CA ARG A 149 -25.04 2.86 -6.20
C ARG A 149 -24.07 3.59 -7.12
N LEU A 150 -23.16 2.86 -7.76
CA LEU A 150 -22.22 3.44 -8.74
C LEU A 150 -22.94 3.98 -9.97
N SER A 151 -23.98 3.29 -10.44
CA SER A 151 -24.84 3.76 -11.54
C SER A 151 -25.57 5.05 -11.18
N ALA A 152 -26.05 5.20 -9.94
CA ALA A 152 -26.64 6.44 -9.47
C ALA A 152 -25.61 7.59 -9.45
N ILE A 153 -24.39 7.34 -8.97
CA ILE A 153 -23.27 8.31 -9.03
C ILE A 153 -22.94 8.71 -10.47
N ALA A 154 -22.89 7.73 -11.38
CA ALA A 154 -22.60 7.95 -12.79
C ALA A 154 -23.65 8.88 -13.44
N GLN A 155 -24.92 8.63 -13.17
CA GLN A 155 -26.03 9.45 -13.66
C GLN A 155 -26.02 10.86 -13.06
N GLU A 156 -25.80 10.99 -11.74
CA GLU A 156 -25.69 12.28 -11.07
C GLU A 156 -24.57 13.15 -11.65
N LYS A 157 -23.42 12.53 -11.98
CA LYS A 157 -22.27 13.21 -12.58
C LYS A 157 -22.37 13.35 -14.10
N GLY A 158 -23.39 12.80 -14.75
CA GLY A 158 -23.51 12.78 -16.21
C GLY A 158 -22.33 12.07 -16.90
N LYS A 159 -21.75 11.03 -16.29
CA LYS A 159 -20.60 10.28 -16.80
C LYS A 159 -20.97 8.83 -17.09
N THR A 160 -20.19 8.20 -17.97
CA THR A 160 -20.12 6.75 -18.06
C THR A 160 -18.91 6.27 -17.26
N ILE A 161 -19.14 5.55 -16.17
CA ILE A 161 -18.07 4.96 -15.35
C ILE A 161 -17.75 3.57 -15.92
N ARG A 162 -16.47 3.37 -16.24
CA ARG A 162 -15.93 2.09 -16.66
C ARG A 162 -15.75 1.18 -15.45
N ILE A 163 -16.15 -0.08 -15.57
CA ILE A 163 -16.05 -1.06 -14.49
C ILE A 163 -15.42 -2.37 -14.96
N HIS A 164 -14.77 -3.03 -14.01
CA HIS A 164 -14.36 -4.42 -14.12
C HIS A 164 -15.30 -5.29 -13.28
N LEU A 165 -15.98 -6.24 -13.91
CA LEU A 165 -16.81 -7.21 -13.20
C LEU A 165 -15.92 -8.29 -12.61
N ALA A 166 -15.81 -8.30 -11.28
CA ALA A 166 -15.10 -9.31 -10.53
C ALA A 166 -15.98 -10.56 -10.38
N LEU A 167 -15.45 -11.72 -10.76
CA LEU A 167 -16.04 -13.04 -10.55
C LEU A 167 -15.34 -13.76 -9.40
N ASN A 168 -16.08 -14.61 -8.70
CA ASN A 168 -15.52 -15.49 -7.67
C ASN A 168 -14.92 -16.79 -8.25
N SER A 169 -14.53 -16.81 -9.53
CA SER A 169 -14.06 -18.03 -10.20
C SER A 169 -12.81 -18.64 -9.56
N GLY A 170 -11.98 -17.82 -8.88
CA GLY A 170 -10.84 -18.32 -8.11
C GLY A 170 -11.20 -18.80 -6.71
N GLY A 171 -12.38 -18.45 -6.19
CA GLY A 171 -12.81 -18.82 -4.83
C GLY A 171 -12.28 -17.90 -3.72
N MET A 172 -11.76 -16.72 -4.06
CA MET A 172 -11.29 -15.73 -3.07
C MET A 172 -12.38 -15.24 -2.11
N SER A 173 -13.66 -15.27 -2.53
CA SER A 173 -14.83 -14.84 -1.76
C SER A 173 -14.65 -13.45 -1.11
N ARG A 174 -14.02 -12.53 -1.86
CA ARG A 174 -13.60 -11.21 -1.37
C ARG A 174 -14.27 -10.06 -2.12
N ASN A 175 -13.96 -9.92 -3.41
CA ASN A 175 -14.47 -8.82 -4.25
C ASN A 175 -15.49 -9.30 -5.29
N GLY A 176 -15.49 -10.59 -5.62
CA GLY A 176 -16.14 -11.12 -6.81
C GLY A 176 -17.55 -11.65 -6.59
N LEU A 177 -18.38 -11.51 -7.61
CA LEU A 177 -19.72 -12.08 -7.71
C LEU A 177 -19.63 -13.60 -7.93
N GLU A 178 -20.42 -14.36 -7.17
CA GLU A 178 -20.55 -15.81 -7.37
C GLU A 178 -21.48 -16.08 -8.56
N VAL A 179 -20.94 -16.64 -9.64
CA VAL A 179 -21.68 -16.88 -10.90
C VAL A 179 -21.85 -18.37 -11.23
N SER A 180 -21.56 -19.27 -10.29
CA SER A 180 -21.88 -20.70 -10.43
C SER A 180 -23.39 -21.01 -10.35
N THR A 181 -24.21 -20.05 -9.92
CA THR A 181 -25.66 -20.19 -9.79
C THR A 181 -26.40 -19.37 -10.84
N ALA A 182 -27.63 -19.78 -11.18
CA ALA A 182 -28.49 -19.01 -12.08
C ALA A 182 -28.77 -17.60 -11.54
N ALA A 183 -28.99 -17.45 -10.22
CA ALA A 183 -29.17 -16.16 -9.59
C ALA A 183 -27.95 -15.24 -9.77
N GLY A 184 -26.74 -15.78 -9.60
CA GLY A 184 -25.49 -15.04 -9.83
C GLY A 184 -25.31 -14.57 -11.28
N LEU A 185 -25.67 -15.41 -12.26
CA LEU A 185 -25.66 -15.02 -13.68
C LEU A 185 -26.70 -13.94 -13.98
N GLU A 186 -27.89 -14.01 -13.38
CA GLU A 186 -28.91 -12.95 -13.49
C GLU A 186 -28.45 -11.63 -12.84
N GLU A 187 -27.72 -11.68 -11.72
CA GLU A 187 -27.09 -10.49 -11.16
C GLU A 187 -26.06 -9.88 -12.11
N ALA A 188 -25.21 -10.70 -12.77
CA ALA A 188 -24.26 -10.22 -13.77
C ALA A 188 -24.97 -9.54 -14.96
N ARG A 189 -26.09 -10.13 -15.45
CA ARG A 189 -26.96 -9.54 -16.47
C ARG A 189 -27.58 -8.22 -16.01
N ALA A 190 -28.04 -8.15 -14.76
CA ALA A 190 -28.60 -6.92 -14.20
C ALA A 190 -27.52 -5.82 -14.11
N ILE A 191 -26.29 -6.15 -13.70
CA ILE A 191 -25.17 -5.21 -13.65
C ILE A 191 -24.86 -4.66 -15.05
N SER A 192 -24.84 -5.51 -16.09
CA SER A 192 -24.51 -5.07 -17.45
C SER A 192 -25.55 -4.14 -18.06
N ALA A 193 -26.79 -4.13 -17.55
CA ALA A 193 -27.87 -3.29 -18.01
C ALA A 193 -27.98 -1.94 -17.28
N LEU A 194 -27.14 -1.68 -16.27
CA LEU A 194 -27.24 -0.46 -15.48
C LEU A 194 -26.80 0.79 -16.28
N PRO A 195 -27.61 1.86 -16.30
CA PRO A 195 -27.27 3.08 -17.01
C PRO A 195 -26.03 3.75 -16.41
N GLY A 196 -25.22 4.36 -17.26
CA GLY A 196 -24.00 5.05 -16.83
C GLY A 196 -22.84 4.13 -16.46
N LEU A 197 -22.98 2.80 -16.53
CA LEU A 197 -21.87 1.85 -16.34
C LEU A 197 -21.48 1.19 -17.67
N LYS A 198 -20.17 0.99 -17.87
CA LYS A 198 -19.63 0.23 -18.99
C LYS A 198 -18.69 -0.86 -18.47
N ILE A 199 -19.05 -2.13 -18.69
CA ILE A 199 -18.14 -3.25 -18.39
C ILE A 199 -17.03 -3.26 -19.44
N VAL A 200 -15.81 -2.94 -19.02
CA VAL A 200 -14.60 -2.93 -19.88
C VAL A 200 -13.66 -4.10 -19.56
N GLY A 201 -13.91 -4.82 -18.47
CA GLY A 201 -13.20 -6.04 -18.15
C GLY A 201 -13.98 -6.99 -17.26
N ILE A 202 -13.61 -8.26 -17.33
CA ILE A 202 -14.08 -9.32 -16.43
C ILE A 202 -12.85 -9.97 -15.82
N MET A 203 -12.87 -10.18 -14.52
CA MET A 203 -11.69 -10.58 -13.79
C MET A 203 -11.97 -11.60 -12.70
N SER A 204 -10.92 -12.29 -12.28
CA SER A 204 -10.88 -13.10 -11.07
C SER A 204 -9.49 -12.97 -10.43
N HIS A 205 -9.27 -13.64 -9.31
CA HIS A 205 -7.99 -13.66 -8.62
C HIS A 205 -7.76 -15.01 -7.94
N PHE A 206 -6.54 -15.53 -8.04
CA PHE A 206 -6.19 -16.82 -7.47
C PHE A 206 -5.87 -16.70 -5.97
N PRO A 207 -6.42 -17.59 -5.12
CA PRO A 207 -6.17 -17.58 -3.68
C PRO A 207 -4.87 -18.26 -3.28
N GLU A 208 -4.32 -19.13 -4.13
CA GLU A 208 -3.17 -19.97 -3.83
C GLU A 208 -2.07 -19.79 -4.87
N GLU A 209 -0.83 -19.72 -4.39
CA GLU A 209 0.37 -19.69 -5.23
C GLU A 209 0.86 -21.13 -5.51
N ASP A 210 -0.03 -21.93 -6.10
CA ASP A 210 0.24 -23.29 -6.59
C ASP A 210 -0.19 -23.40 -8.07
N ALA A 211 0.72 -23.86 -8.93
CA ALA A 211 0.48 -23.86 -10.38
C ALA A 211 -0.67 -24.79 -10.80
N ALA A 212 -0.88 -25.91 -10.11
CA ALA A 212 -1.96 -26.84 -10.43
C ALA A 212 -3.33 -26.26 -10.01
N VAL A 213 -3.39 -25.63 -8.84
CA VAL A 213 -4.57 -24.90 -8.35
C VAL A 213 -4.91 -23.75 -9.30
N VAL A 214 -3.92 -22.94 -9.68
CA VAL A 214 -4.10 -21.82 -10.63
C VAL A 214 -4.69 -22.31 -11.96
N LYS A 215 -4.19 -23.43 -12.52
CA LYS A 215 -4.71 -23.99 -13.78
C LYS A 215 -6.18 -24.44 -13.67
N ARG A 216 -6.54 -25.10 -12.58
CA ARG A 216 -7.93 -25.51 -12.30
C ARG A 216 -8.85 -24.29 -12.21
N ASP A 217 -8.43 -23.27 -11.48
CA ASP A 217 -9.22 -22.08 -11.24
C ASP A 217 -9.33 -21.21 -12.51
N LEU A 218 -8.30 -21.21 -13.36
CA LEU A 218 -8.32 -20.61 -14.69
C LEU A 218 -9.35 -21.29 -15.59
N ALA A 219 -9.40 -22.62 -15.61
CA ALA A 219 -10.40 -23.35 -16.41
C ALA A 219 -11.84 -23.00 -15.98
N ARG A 220 -12.08 -22.88 -14.67
CA ARG A 220 -13.34 -22.41 -14.10
C ARG A 220 -13.65 -20.97 -14.51
N PHE A 221 -12.67 -20.06 -14.45
CA PHE A 221 -12.83 -18.69 -14.92
C PHE A 221 -13.17 -18.61 -16.42
N ASN A 222 -12.50 -19.38 -17.27
CA ASN A 222 -12.78 -19.39 -18.71
C ASN A 222 -14.22 -19.82 -19.00
N THR A 223 -14.73 -20.81 -18.25
CA THR A 223 -16.12 -21.27 -18.38
C THR A 223 -17.11 -20.20 -17.92
N GLN A 224 -16.89 -19.63 -16.73
CA GLN A 224 -17.80 -18.67 -16.12
C GLN A 224 -17.80 -17.32 -16.85
N SER A 225 -16.64 -16.83 -17.29
CA SER A 225 -16.56 -15.59 -18.08
C SER A 225 -17.26 -15.74 -19.43
N ALA A 226 -17.17 -16.90 -20.10
CA ALA A 226 -17.94 -17.17 -21.32
C ALA A 226 -19.46 -17.17 -21.08
N GLN A 227 -19.92 -17.73 -19.95
CA GLN A 227 -21.34 -17.69 -19.56
C GLN A 227 -21.81 -16.26 -19.30
N VAL A 228 -20.99 -15.46 -18.60
CA VAL A 228 -21.26 -14.05 -18.32
C VAL A 228 -21.34 -13.24 -19.62
N LEU A 229 -20.38 -13.41 -20.54
CA LEU A 229 -20.42 -12.74 -21.85
C LEU A 229 -21.71 -13.11 -22.62
N LYS A 230 -22.08 -14.39 -22.62
CA LYS A 230 -23.29 -14.88 -23.29
C LYS A 230 -24.57 -14.26 -22.71
N ILE A 231 -24.74 -14.23 -21.39
CA ILE A 231 -25.99 -13.77 -20.76
C ILE A 231 -26.15 -12.24 -20.79
N THR A 232 -25.02 -11.52 -20.75
CA THR A 232 -24.98 -10.05 -20.82
C THR A 232 -25.06 -9.53 -22.25
N GLY A 233 -24.73 -10.35 -23.24
CA GLY A 233 -24.63 -9.95 -24.65
C GLY A 233 -23.39 -9.10 -24.95
N LEU A 234 -22.43 -9.02 -24.02
CA LEU A 234 -21.16 -8.33 -24.23
C LEU A 234 -20.32 -9.05 -25.29
N LYS A 235 -19.71 -8.26 -26.17
CA LYS A 235 -18.77 -8.76 -27.17
C LYS A 235 -17.42 -9.06 -26.52
N ARG A 236 -16.81 -10.18 -26.87
CA ARG A 236 -15.55 -10.64 -26.27
C ARG A 236 -14.40 -9.67 -26.53
N GLU A 237 -14.36 -9.10 -27.73
CA GLU A 237 -13.34 -8.15 -28.19
C GLU A 237 -13.36 -6.79 -27.46
N ASP A 238 -14.50 -6.42 -26.86
CA ASP A 238 -14.66 -5.16 -26.12
C ASP A 238 -14.37 -5.31 -24.62
N VAL A 239 -14.08 -6.52 -24.15
CA VAL A 239 -13.92 -6.85 -22.72
C VAL A 239 -12.55 -7.45 -22.46
N THR A 240 -11.79 -6.82 -21.56
CA THR A 240 -10.49 -7.34 -21.11
C THR A 240 -10.69 -8.45 -20.08
N LEU A 241 -10.22 -9.66 -20.37
CA LEU A 241 -10.14 -10.75 -19.40
C LEU A 241 -8.78 -10.76 -18.71
N HIS A 242 -8.77 -10.74 -17.36
CA HIS A 242 -7.52 -10.73 -16.60
C HIS A 242 -7.64 -11.45 -15.25
N VAL A 243 -6.71 -12.36 -14.96
CA VAL A 243 -6.71 -13.17 -13.72
C VAL A 243 -5.36 -13.26 -13.03
N ALA A 244 -4.27 -13.27 -13.81
CA ALA A 244 -2.94 -13.53 -13.29
C ALA A 244 -2.43 -12.43 -12.35
N ASN A 245 -1.97 -12.85 -11.17
CA ASN A 245 -1.08 -12.08 -10.29
C ASN A 245 0.38 -12.38 -10.64
N THR A 246 1.34 -11.84 -9.88
CA THR A 246 2.78 -12.12 -10.05
C THR A 246 3.10 -13.60 -10.20
N PHE A 247 2.64 -14.45 -9.27
CA PHE A 247 2.92 -15.88 -9.29
C PHE A 247 2.38 -16.53 -10.57
N ALA A 248 1.08 -16.36 -10.86
CA ALA A 248 0.45 -16.98 -12.03
C ALA A 248 1.05 -16.48 -13.35
N THR A 249 1.47 -15.21 -13.43
CA THR A 249 2.19 -14.68 -14.58
C THR A 249 3.50 -15.43 -14.82
N LEU A 250 4.23 -15.78 -13.77
CA LEU A 250 5.52 -16.48 -13.89
C LEU A 250 5.38 -18.00 -14.10
N THR A 251 4.37 -18.63 -13.50
CA THR A 251 4.30 -20.10 -13.41
C THR A 251 3.24 -20.72 -14.31
N VAL A 252 2.25 -19.96 -14.78
CA VAL A 252 1.13 -20.45 -15.60
C VAL A 252 0.87 -19.49 -16.77
N PRO A 253 1.66 -19.55 -17.86
CA PRO A 253 1.54 -18.63 -18.99
C PRO A 253 0.17 -18.59 -19.66
N GLU A 254 -0.59 -19.69 -19.63
CA GLU A 254 -1.96 -19.74 -20.14
C GLU A 254 -2.95 -18.85 -19.33
N SER A 255 -2.56 -18.38 -18.14
CA SER A 255 -3.34 -17.47 -17.30
C SER A 255 -3.24 -15.99 -17.70
N TRP A 256 -2.37 -15.66 -18.65
CA TRP A 256 -2.09 -14.27 -19.04
C TRP A 256 -3.30 -13.56 -19.63
N LEU A 257 -4.10 -14.28 -20.43
CA LEU A 257 -5.28 -13.74 -21.11
C LEU A 257 -4.97 -12.39 -21.78
N ASP A 258 -5.86 -11.40 -21.70
CA ASP A 258 -5.66 -10.10 -22.36
C ASP A 258 -4.75 -9.16 -21.56
N MET A 259 -4.64 -9.38 -20.25
CA MET A 259 -3.85 -8.53 -19.37
C MET A 259 -3.45 -9.25 -18.07
N VAL A 260 -2.19 -9.12 -17.67
CA VAL A 260 -1.69 -9.56 -16.35
C VAL A 260 -1.73 -8.42 -15.33
N ARG A 261 -1.85 -8.76 -14.04
CA ARG A 261 -1.86 -7.80 -12.92
C ARG A 261 -0.74 -8.12 -11.94
N VAL A 262 0.45 -7.60 -12.20
CA VAL A 262 1.64 -7.92 -11.42
C VAL A 262 2.00 -6.79 -10.45
N GLY A 263 2.47 -7.14 -9.25
CA GLY A 263 2.81 -6.17 -8.19
C GLY A 263 4.18 -6.46 -7.61
N GLY A 264 4.26 -7.45 -6.70
CA GLY A 264 5.50 -7.85 -6.01
C GLY A 264 6.71 -8.09 -6.94
N ILE A 265 6.47 -8.49 -8.19
CA ILE A 265 7.51 -8.73 -9.20
C ILE A 265 8.41 -7.50 -9.44
N PHE A 266 7.85 -6.30 -9.37
CA PHE A 266 8.61 -5.05 -9.59
C PHE A 266 9.60 -4.75 -8.47
N TYR A 267 9.36 -5.34 -7.30
CA TYR A 267 10.14 -5.12 -6.08
C TYR A 267 11.01 -6.33 -5.73
N GLY A 268 11.11 -7.31 -6.63
CA GLY A 268 11.78 -8.58 -6.37
C GLY A 268 11.12 -9.42 -5.28
N ASP A 269 9.81 -9.24 -5.08
CA ASP A 269 9.02 -9.86 -4.02
C ASP A 269 8.07 -10.93 -4.60
N THR A 270 8.61 -12.14 -4.78
CA THR A 270 7.86 -13.31 -5.23
C THR A 270 8.57 -14.59 -4.86
N ILE A 271 7.80 -15.63 -4.53
CA ILE A 271 8.33 -16.99 -4.31
C ILE A 271 8.66 -17.72 -5.63
N ALA A 272 8.17 -17.23 -6.77
CA ALA A 272 8.24 -17.94 -8.04
C ALA A 272 9.57 -17.72 -8.80
N SER A 273 10.38 -16.75 -8.40
CA SER A 273 11.63 -16.41 -9.09
C SER A 273 12.57 -15.63 -8.19
N THR A 274 13.85 -15.92 -8.28
CA THR A 274 14.95 -15.15 -7.64
C THR A 274 15.65 -14.22 -8.62
N GLU A 275 15.19 -14.14 -9.88
CA GLU A 275 15.86 -13.36 -10.91
C GLU A 275 15.44 -11.88 -10.94
N TYR A 276 14.42 -11.51 -10.15
CA TYR A 276 13.98 -10.13 -9.98
C TYR A 276 14.72 -9.50 -8.80
N LYS A 277 15.17 -8.26 -8.97
CA LYS A 277 16.02 -7.57 -8.00
C LYS A 277 15.18 -6.96 -6.88
N ARG A 278 15.62 -7.10 -5.63
CA ARG A 278 15.08 -6.32 -4.52
C ARG A 278 15.36 -4.83 -4.75
N VAL A 279 14.37 -4.00 -4.47
CA VAL A 279 14.42 -2.54 -4.74
C VAL A 279 14.71 -1.73 -3.47
N MET A 280 14.24 -2.19 -2.31
CA MET A 280 14.36 -1.49 -1.03
C MET A 280 15.62 -1.90 -0.27
N THR A 281 16.31 -0.92 0.34
CA THR A 281 17.30 -1.13 1.41
C THR A 281 16.93 -0.26 2.60
N PHE A 282 16.82 -0.84 3.80
CA PHE A 282 16.48 -0.12 5.02
C PHE A 282 17.74 0.21 5.82
N LYS A 283 17.98 1.51 6.05
CA LYS A 283 19.20 2.02 6.66
C LYS A 283 18.94 2.92 7.87
N SER A 284 19.94 2.98 8.73
CA SER A 284 20.11 3.96 9.81
C SER A 284 21.62 4.22 10.00
N ALA A 285 22.00 4.83 11.12
CA ALA A 285 23.39 5.05 11.49
C ALA A 285 23.60 4.84 12.98
N ILE A 286 24.84 4.60 13.40
CA ILE A 286 25.17 4.48 14.83
C ILE A 286 25.08 5.87 15.49
N ALA A 287 24.19 6.03 16.46
CA ALA A 287 24.10 7.26 17.23
C ALA A 287 25.22 7.35 18.27
N SER A 288 25.42 6.29 19.05
CA SER A 288 26.48 6.22 20.05
C SER A 288 27.03 4.82 20.24
N ILE A 289 28.26 4.76 20.73
CA ILE A 289 28.95 3.53 21.12
C ILE A 289 29.19 3.59 22.62
N ASN A 290 28.76 2.56 23.34
CA ASN A 290 28.81 2.53 24.79
C ASN A 290 29.49 1.25 25.28
N HIS A 291 30.27 1.36 26.36
CA HIS A 291 30.92 0.23 27.00
C HIS A 291 30.13 -0.18 28.24
N TYR A 292 29.82 -1.47 28.36
CA TYR A 292 29.09 -2.03 29.49
C TYR A 292 29.80 -3.28 30.03
N PRO A 293 29.97 -3.42 31.35
CA PRO A 293 30.63 -4.58 31.91
C PRO A 293 29.73 -5.83 31.87
N LYS A 294 30.35 -7.00 31.97
CA LYS A 294 29.67 -8.29 32.14
C LYS A 294 28.65 -8.22 33.27
N GLY A 295 27.47 -8.79 33.05
CA GLY A 295 26.37 -8.85 34.03
C GLY A 295 25.38 -7.68 33.92
N ASN A 296 25.70 -6.60 33.20
CA ASN A 296 24.71 -5.60 32.82
C ASN A 296 23.59 -6.23 31.97
N THR A 297 22.42 -5.59 31.99
CA THR A 297 21.25 -6.02 31.21
C THR A 297 20.90 -4.98 30.16
N VAL A 298 20.28 -5.41 29.04
CA VAL A 298 20.00 -4.57 27.87
C VAL A 298 18.49 -4.46 27.63
N GLY A 299 18.00 -3.22 27.50
CA GLY A 299 16.62 -2.90 27.15
C GLY A 299 15.60 -3.09 28.27
N TYR A 300 14.33 -2.85 27.93
CA TYR A 300 13.20 -3.04 28.85
C TYR A 300 13.09 -4.48 29.33
N ASP A 301 12.59 -4.66 30.56
CA ASP A 301 12.41 -5.95 31.24
C ASP A 301 13.69 -6.79 31.37
N ARG A 302 14.86 -6.20 31.08
CA ARG A 302 16.17 -6.83 31.25
C ARG A 302 16.27 -8.19 30.54
N THR A 303 15.68 -8.30 29.35
CA THR A 303 15.53 -9.59 28.63
C THR A 303 16.84 -10.16 28.08
N TYR A 304 17.92 -9.40 28.14
CA TYR A 304 19.25 -9.86 27.75
C TYR A 304 20.26 -9.44 28.81
N THR A 305 21.11 -10.39 29.24
CA THR A 305 22.20 -10.15 30.19
C THR A 305 23.53 -10.36 29.48
N LEU A 306 24.41 -9.37 29.55
CA LEU A 306 25.75 -9.41 28.94
C LEU A 306 26.60 -10.50 29.61
N LYS A 307 27.16 -11.40 28.79
CA LYS A 307 27.98 -12.54 29.25
C LYS A 307 29.48 -12.22 29.34
N ARG A 308 29.89 -11.07 28.80
CA ARG A 308 31.24 -10.51 28.79
C ARG A 308 31.16 -8.98 28.87
N ASP A 309 32.29 -8.33 29.10
CA ASP A 309 32.40 -6.89 28.86
C ASP A 309 32.14 -6.66 27.37
N SER A 310 31.26 -5.72 27.05
CA SER A 310 30.73 -5.54 25.71
C SER A 310 30.79 -4.09 25.27
N VAL A 311 30.93 -3.93 23.95
CA VAL A 311 30.77 -2.65 23.25
C VAL A 311 29.46 -2.72 22.49
N LEU A 312 28.52 -1.84 22.82
CA LEU A 312 27.18 -1.83 22.24
C LEU A 312 26.94 -0.57 21.42
N ALA A 313 26.42 -0.74 20.21
CA ALA A 313 25.98 0.35 19.36
C ALA A 313 24.50 0.68 19.62
N ASN A 314 24.22 1.96 19.80
CA ASN A 314 22.86 2.52 19.89
C ASN A 314 22.44 3.00 18.50
N ILE A 315 21.34 2.44 17.97
CA ILE A 315 20.78 2.78 16.67
C ILE A 315 19.45 3.52 16.87
N PRO A 316 19.25 4.72 16.29
CA PRO A 316 18.06 5.56 16.49
C PRO A 316 16.88 5.08 15.64
N THR A 317 16.53 3.81 15.77
CA THR A 317 15.40 3.14 15.11
C THR A 317 14.71 2.25 16.13
N GLY A 318 13.40 2.12 16.04
CA GLY A 318 12.65 1.23 16.92
C GLY A 318 11.32 0.80 16.32
N TYR A 319 10.40 0.37 17.18
CA TYR A 319 9.12 -0.14 16.69
C TYR A 319 8.21 0.95 16.11
N ALA A 320 8.44 2.23 16.43
CA ALA A 320 7.72 3.35 15.79
C ALA A 320 8.13 3.53 14.33
N ASP A 321 9.37 3.15 13.99
CA ASP A 321 9.93 3.14 12.63
C ASP A 321 9.65 1.81 11.90
N GLY A 322 8.77 0.97 12.47
CA GLY A 322 8.42 -0.33 11.91
C GLY A 322 9.44 -1.45 12.16
N TYR A 323 10.57 -1.21 12.85
CA TYR A 323 11.44 -2.27 13.36
C TYR A 323 10.82 -2.88 14.63
N ARG A 324 9.76 -3.66 14.43
CA ARG A 324 8.84 -4.14 15.48
C ARG A 324 9.56 -4.91 16.59
N ARG A 325 8.90 -5.01 17.75
CA ARG A 325 9.40 -5.80 18.90
C ARG A 325 9.62 -7.28 18.63
N VAL A 326 9.09 -7.81 17.53
CA VAL A 326 9.35 -9.18 17.11
C VAL A 326 10.83 -9.43 16.77
N PHE A 327 11.61 -8.39 16.43
CA PHE A 327 13.07 -8.49 16.26
C PHE A 327 13.87 -8.53 17.57
N SER A 328 13.22 -8.46 18.74
CA SER A 328 13.91 -8.46 20.05
C SER A 328 14.68 -9.76 20.28
N ASN A 329 16.00 -9.67 20.50
CA ASN A 329 16.93 -10.81 20.63
C ASN A 329 16.94 -11.80 19.43
N ALA A 330 16.36 -11.44 18.30
CA ALA A 330 16.23 -12.31 17.13
C ALA A 330 16.79 -11.65 15.85
N GLY A 331 16.67 -10.32 15.76
CA GLY A 331 17.13 -9.55 14.61
C GLY A 331 18.65 -9.48 14.50
N HIS A 332 19.11 -9.28 13.27
CA HIS A 332 20.47 -8.90 12.95
C HIS A 332 20.47 -7.62 12.11
N VAL A 333 21.57 -6.89 12.17
CA VAL A 333 21.86 -5.77 11.27
C VAL A 333 23.26 -5.93 10.67
N LEU A 334 23.56 -5.17 9.63
CA LEU A 334 24.88 -5.11 9.03
C LEU A 334 25.58 -3.80 9.38
N ILE A 335 26.81 -3.88 9.84
CA ILE A 335 27.68 -2.75 10.12
C ILE A 335 29.06 -3.08 9.56
N ARG A 336 29.61 -2.21 8.71
CA ARG A 336 30.90 -2.42 7.99
C ARG A 336 30.96 -3.76 7.24
N GLY A 337 29.83 -4.19 6.68
CA GLY A 337 29.69 -5.44 5.94
C GLY A 337 29.74 -6.70 6.80
N GLN A 338 29.61 -6.56 8.12
CA GLN A 338 29.56 -7.68 9.08
C GLN A 338 28.19 -7.75 9.73
N ARG A 339 27.71 -8.97 9.94
CA ARG A 339 26.43 -9.25 10.61
C ARG A 339 26.62 -9.20 12.13
N VAL A 340 25.77 -8.45 12.80
CA VAL A 340 25.79 -8.28 14.27
C VAL A 340 24.39 -8.40 14.89
N PRO A 341 24.26 -8.99 16.09
CA PRO A 341 22.96 -9.30 16.67
C PRO A 341 22.33 -8.10 17.39
N VAL A 342 21.00 -8.01 17.32
CA VAL A 342 20.19 -7.12 18.13
C VAL A 342 20.05 -7.70 19.55
N LEU A 343 20.34 -6.88 20.57
CA LEU A 343 20.27 -7.25 21.97
C LEU A 343 19.13 -6.54 22.70
N GLY A 344 18.39 -7.32 23.50
CA GLY A 344 17.30 -6.83 24.32
C GLY A 344 16.01 -6.58 23.55
N LYS A 345 15.00 -6.07 24.27
CA LYS A 345 13.73 -5.65 23.68
C LYS A 345 13.90 -4.38 22.86
N THR A 346 13.41 -4.39 21.61
CA THR A 346 13.31 -3.17 20.80
C THR A 346 12.48 -2.12 21.52
N SER A 347 13.04 -0.92 21.64
CA SER A 347 12.35 0.24 22.22
C SER A 347 11.59 1.02 21.15
N MET A 348 10.86 2.07 21.54
CA MET A 348 10.03 2.84 20.60
C MET A 348 10.86 3.42 19.46
N ASN A 349 12.03 3.98 19.79
CA ASN A 349 12.88 4.73 18.88
C ASN A 349 14.36 4.31 18.96
N THR A 350 14.66 3.15 19.57
CA THR A 350 16.05 2.71 19.76
C THR A 350 16.18 1.19 19.77
N VAL A 351 17.21 0.72 19.07
CA VAL A 351 17.68 -0.67 19.03
C VAL A 351 19.12 -0.69 19.49
N ILE A 352 19.49 -1.72 20.26
CA ILE A 352 20.86 -1.94 20.72
C ILE A 352 21.44 -3.14 19.98
N VAL A 353 22.69 -3.00 19.52
CA VAL A 353 23.38 -4.02 18.72
C VAL A 353 24.73 -4.33 19.38
N ASP A 354 25.11 -5.61 19.42
CA ASP A 354 26.42 -6.03 19.92
C ASP A 354 27.50 -5.82 18.84
N VAL A 355 28.43 -4.90 19.08
CA VAL A 355 29.56 -4.63 18.19
C VAL A 355 30.90 -4.97 18.85
N THR A 356 30.89 -5.77 19.93
CA THR A 356 32.09 -6.11 20.72
C THR A 356 33.21 -6.69 19.86
N ASP A 357 32.87 -7.50 18.85
CA ASP A 357 33.85 -8.16 17.96
C ASP A 357 34.16 -7.36 16.69
N LEU A 358 33.58 -6.17 16.51
CA LEU A 358 33.84 -5.31 15.35
C LEU A 358 34.88 -4.24 15.68
N PRO A 359 36.08 -4.29 15.08
CA PRO A 359 37.08 -3.24 15.27
C PRO A 359 36.68 -1.95 14.54
N GLN A 360 37.04 -0.81 15.12
CA GLN A 360 36.96 0.52 14.49
C GLN A 360 35.53 0.98 14.10
N VAL A 361 34.51 0.51 14.80
CA VAL A 361 33.15 1.04 14.66
C VAL A 361 33.09 2.45 15.25
N ALA A 362 32.40 3.37 14.60
CA ALA A 362 32.25 4.77 15.03
C ALA A 362 30.80 5.26 14.95
N SER A 363 30.43 6.25 15.77
CA SER A 363 29.20 7.00 15.57
C SER A 363 29.15 7.57 14.15
N GLY A 364 27.98 7.49 13.51
CA GLY A 364 27.77 7.87 12.12
C GLY A 364 28.03 6.75 11.11
N ASP A 365 28.63 5.62 11.51
CA ASP A 365 28.73 4.46 10.62
C ASP A 365 27.34 3.99 10.18
N GLU A 366 27.21 3.67 8.89
CA GLU A 366 25.96 3.18 8.29
C GLU A 366 25.59 1.80 8.85
N VAL A 367 24.31 1.66 9.17
CA VAL A 367 23.70 0.40 9.59
C VAL A 367 22.63 -0.02 8.58
N VAL A 368 22.74 -1.22 8.04
CA VAL A 368 21.71 -1.81 7.15
C VAL A 368 20.85 -2.77 7.96
N LEU A 369 19.56 -2.45 8.08
CA LEU A 369 18.54 -3.24 8.75
C LEU A 369 17.90 -4.28 7.83
N PHE A 370 17.82 -3.98 6.53
CA PHE A 370 17.38 -4.89 5.48
C PHE A 370 18.11 -4.55 4.18
N GLY A 371 18.59 -5.56 3.45
CA GLY A 371 19.36 -5.38 2.21
C GLY A 371 20.80 -5.87 2.36
N LYS A 372 21.70 -5.30 1.56
CA LYS A 372 23.11 -5.74 1.47
C LYS A 372 24.08 -4.67 1.98
N GLN A 373 25.18 -5.12 2.57
CA GLN A 373 26.33 -4.28 2.87
C GLN A 373 27.60 -5.13 2.70
N GLY A 374 28.48 -4.75 1.78
CA GLY A 374 29.60 -5.61 1.37
C GLY A 374 29.11 -6.98 0.89
N ASN A 375 29.68 -8.05 1.46
CA ASN A 375 29.29 -9.44 1.14
C ASN A 375 28.18 -9.99 2.05
N ALA A 376 27.71 -9.22 3.04
CA ALA A 376 26.66 -9.64 3.95
C ALA A 376 25.28 -9.14 3.49
N GLN A 377 24.24 -9.87 3.90
CA GLN A 377 22.85 -9.56 3.58
C GLN A 377 21.94 -9.89 4.76
N VAL A 378 20.92 -9.04 5.00
CA VAL A 378 19.70 -9.40 5.74
C VAL A 378 18.62 -9.67 4.69
N SER A 379 18.15 -10.91 4.62
CA SER A 379 17.26 -11.35 3.54
C SER A 379 15.78 -11.16 3.89
N ALA A 380 14.90 -11.29 2.89
CA ALA A 380 13.46 -11.20 3.13
C ALA A 380 12.98 -12.42 3.93
N GLU A 381 13.52 -13.60 3.64
CA GLU A 381 13.20 -14.86 4.31
C GLU A 381 13.53 -14.80 5.81
N GLU A 382 14.66 -14.17 6.18
CA GLU A 382 14.99 -13.92 7.59
C GLU A 382 13.97 -12.98 8.25
N VAL A 383 13.57 -11.92 7.56
CA VAL A 383 12.56 -10.97 8.07
C VAL A 383 11.21 -11.67 8.25
N GLU A 384 10.83 -12.57 7.34
CA GLU A 384 9.61 -13.36 7.41
C GLU A 384 9.65 -14.36 8.57
N GLU A 385 10.75 -15.11 8.71
CA GLU A 385 10.95 -16.07 9.80
C GLU A 385 10.83 -15.39 11.17
N ILE A 386 11.48 -14.24 11.33
CA ILE A 386 11.42 -13.48 12.58
C ILE A 386 10.02 -12.91 12.77
N SER A 387 9.48 -12.19 11.77
CA SER A 387 8.22 -11.45 11.91
C SER A 387 6.97 -12.32 12.02
N GLY A 388 7.03 -13.55 11.51
CA GLY A 388 5.89 -14.46 11.42
C GLY A 388 4.87 -14.04 10.36
N ALA A 389 5.26 -13.18 9.41
CA ALA A 389 4.42 -12.65 8.34
C ALA A 389 5.22 -12.50 7.05
N LEU A 390 4.53 -12.44 5.91
CA LEU A 390 5.16 -12.20 4.61
C LEU A 390 5.89 -10.84 4.56
N PHE A 391 6.97 -10.78 3.77
CA PHE A 391 7.84 -9.61 3.67
C PHE A 391 7.09 -8.35 3.20
N THR A 392 6.08 -8.51 2.35
CA THR A 392 5.25 -7.39 1.89
C THR A 392 4.57 -6.63 3.03
N GLU A 393 4.16 -7.31 4.12
CA GLU A 393 3.61 -6.63 5.30
C GLU A 393 4.64 -5.68 5.90
N MET A 394 5.88 -6.15 6.02
CA MET A 394 6.95 -5.39 6.64
C MET A 394 7.41 -4.21 5.78
N SER A 395 7.60 -4.41 4.47
CA SER A 395 7.99 -3.33 3.55
C SER A 395 6.95 -2.20 3.47
N ILE A 396 5.65 -2.52 3.51
CA ILE A 396 4.58 -1.49 3.59
C ILE A 396 4.65 -0.71 4.90
N LEU A 397 4.82 -1.39 6.04
CA LEU A 397 4.91 -0.72 7.35
C LEU A 397 6.16 0.15 7.46
N TRP A 398 7.31 -0.33 6.98
CA TRP A 398 8.52 0.46 6.89
C TRP A 398 8.30 1.67 5.99
N GLY A 399 7.69 1.47 4.82
CA GLY A 399 7.36 2.55 3.90
C GLY A 399 6.51 3.63 4.56
N ALA A 400 5.49 3.25 5.32
CA ALA A 400 4.59 4.18 6.00
C ALA A 400 5.26 4.98 7.14
N THR A 401 6.37 4.50 7.70
CA THR A 401 6.99 5.07 8.91
C THR A 401 8.38 5.67 8.69
N ASN A 402 8.95 5.52 7.48
CA ASN A 402 10.29 6.00 7.17
C ASN A 402 10.31 6.81 5.87
N LYS A 403 11.28 7.71 5.76
CA LYS A 403 11.52 8.47 4.53
C LYS A 403 12.05 7.54 3.43
N ARG A 404 11.41 7.57 2.26
CA ARG A 404 11.93 6.92 1.04
C ARG A 404 12.79 7.91 0.25
N VAL A 405 13.92 7.42 -0.26
CA VAL A 405 14.85 8.17 -1.11
C VAL A 405 15.17 7.32 -2.33
N MET A 406 14.91 7.86 -3.52
CA MET A 406 15.32 7.20 -4.76
C MET A 406 16.84 7.25 -4.88
N VAL A 407 17.46 6.12 -5.22
CA VAL A 407 18.89 6.00 -5.52
C VAL A 407 19.10 5.40 -6.91
N ASP A 408 20.31 5.57 -7.43
CA ASP A 408 20.80 5.13 -8.75
C ASP A 408 20.07 5.73 -9.96
#